data_AF-A0A6G3MIW4-F1
#
_entry.id   AF-A0A6G3MIW4-F1
#
_cell.length_a   1.000
_cell.length_b   1.000
_cell.length_c   1.000
_cell.angle_alpha   90.00
_cell.angle_beta   90.00
_cell.angle_gamma   90.00
#
_symmetry.space_group_name_H-M   'P 1'
#
loop_
_entity.id
_entity.type
_entity.pdbx_description
1 polymer ?
#
loop_
_entity_poly.entity_id
_entity_poly.type
_entity_poly.pdbx_seq_one_letter_code
_entity_poly.pdbx_strand_id
1 'polypeptide(L)'
;KRPLCSYRGEILSRYPIEDIRAAYPIPLNVTYFCLPQGGIIDFTLETKLPEPGFICFSLTTGNGCKVYGTCMIYYYEIMDLQLKTEIMTSMDKDNIQPNVKYFCNQSLCILSRFPMFRSYQLYLKKLYDLFISKQHCGYSYEKIVSHFISSIPCMHINRSYIRYKFFQTNISFELNSIDQIYDKNEGSLIFLFEFLPIKSIVEIFFALLIERKIMIHAYHPSLIMNISEALINIIFPFSWQCPYIPLCPLQLC
;
A
#
# COMPACT_ATOMS: atom_id res chain seq x y z
N LYS A 1 1.47 9.68 -18.62
CA LYS A 1 2.56 10.68 -18.82
C LYS A 1 3.80 10.11 -18.13
N ARG A 2 5.00 10.18 -18.74
CA ARG A 2 6.23 9.73 -18.06
C ARG A 2 6.65 10.80 -17.06
N PRO A 3 7.15 10.42 -15.86
CA PRO A 3 7.65 11.38 -14.89
C PRO A 3 8.89 12.09 -15.45
N LEU A 4 9.20 13.25 -14.90
CA LEU A 4 10.38 14.03 -15.26
C LEU A 4 11.67 13.25 -14.99
N CYS A 5 11.74 12.66 -13.80
CA CYS A 5 12.84 11.84 -13.34
C CYS A 5 12.28 10.73 -12.45
N SER A 6 12.92 9.56 -12.49
CA SER A 6 12.60 8.43 -11.61
C SER A 6 13.86 7.92 -10.92
N TYR A 7 13.76 7.59 -9.63
CA TYR A 7 14.86 7.11 -8.81
C TYR A 7 14.44 5.92 -7.95
N ARG A 8 15.42 5.20 -7.41
CA ARG A 8 15.18 4.05 -6.54
C ARG A 8 14.67 4.53 -5.18
N GLY A 9 13.56 3.95 -4.71
CA GLY A 9 13.02 4.23 -3.38
C GLY A 9 13.90 3.61 -2.28
N GLU A 10 14.08 4.35 -1.20
CA GLU A 10 14.83 3.95 -0.01
C GLU A 10 13.98 4.11 1.26
N ILE A 11 14.34 3.38 2.32
CA ILE A 11 13.68 3.49 3.61
C ILE A 11 14.24 4.73 4.32
N LEU A 12 13.45 5.81 4.33
CA LEU A 12 13.84 7.06 5.00
C LEU A 12 13.79 6.94 6.53
N SER A 13 12.80 6.20 7.04
CA SER A 13 12.63 5.94 8.46
C SER A 13 11.81 4.67 8.65
N ARG A 14 12.02 3.99 9.76
CA ARG A 14 11.28 2.79 10.16
C ARG A 14 11.00 2.81 11.66
N TYR A 15 9.85 2.28 12.02
CA TYR A 15 9.55 1.87 13.38
C TYR A 15 9.00 0.45 13.35
N PRO A 16 9.47 -0.45 14.21
CA PRO A 16 10.56 -0.26 15.19
C PRO A 16 11.92 -0.07 14.50
N ILE A 17 12.86 0.60 15.18
CA ILE A 17 14.18 0.93 14.62
C ILE A 17 14.93 -0.34 14.20
N GLU A 18 14.81 -1.40 15.00
CA GLU A 18 15.38 -2.72 14.72
C GLU A 18 14.29 -3.79 14.65
N ASP A 19 14.63 -4.96 14.08
CA ASP A 19 13.67 -6.05 13.96
C ASP A 19 13.41 -6.65 15.36
N ILE A 20 12.24 -6.35 15.94
CA ILE A 20 11.86 -6.84 17.29
C ILE A 20 11.90 -8.37 17.37
N ARG A 21 11.63 -9.04 16.26
CA ARG A 21 11.57 -10.50 16.17
C ARG A 21 12.42 -10.94 14.98
N ALA A 22 13.44 -11.75 15.24
CA ALA A 22 14.29 -12.33 14.20
C ALA A 22 13.49 -13.09 13.11
N ALA A 23 12.30 -13.59 13.44
CA ALA A 23 11.42 -14.27 12.50
C ALA A 23 10.69 -13.34 11.50
N TYR A 24 10.72 -12.01 11.69
CA TYR A 24 9.95 -11.06 10.88
C TYR A 24 10.80 -9.85 10.46
N PRO A 25 11.87 -10.05 9.68
CA PRO A 25 12.66 -8.95 9.16
C PRO A 25 11.87 -8.15 8.12
N ILE A 26 12.20 -6.86 7.97
CA ILE A 26 11.67 -6.06 6.86
C ILE A 26 12.17 -6.68 5.54
N PRO A 27 11.29 -6.98 4.57
CA PRO A 27 11.71 -7.54 3.28
C PRO A 27 12.65 -6.58 2.54
N LEU A 28 13.78 -7.10 2.04
CA LEU A 28 14.83 -6.30 1.37
C LEU A 28 14.30 -5.41 0.22
N ASN A 29 13.36 -5.93 -0.55
CA ASN A 29 12.79 -5.25 -1.72
C ASN A 29 11.46 -4.54 -1.43
N VAL A 30 11.11 -4.32 -0.16
CA VAL A 30 9.82 -3.73 0.21
C VAL A 30 9.58 -2.37 -0.45
N THR A 31 10.64 -1.59 -0.66
CA THR A 31 10.53 -0.24 -1.25
C THR A 31 10.03 -0.27 -2.69
N TYR A 32 10.28 -1.35 -3.43
CA TYR A 32 9.75 -1.53 -4.79
C TYR A 32 8.23 -1.62 -4.76
N PHE A 33 7.66 -2.25 -3.75
CA PHE A 33 6.20 -2.41 -3.63
C PHE A 33 5.54 -1.19 -2.99
N CYS A 34 6.24 -0.48 -2.10
CA CYS A 34 5.77 0.79 -1.55
C CYS A 34 5.64 1.87 -2.62
N LEU A 35 6.55 1.88 -3.59
CA LEU A 35 6.59 2.81 -4.70
C LEU A 35 6.80 2.00 -6.01
N PRO A 36 5.74 1.40 -6.59
CA PRO A 36 5.87 0.51 -7.75
C PRO A 36 6.40 1.18 -9.00
N GLN A 37 6.31 2.51 -9.09
CA GLN A 37 6.89 3.31 -10.16
C GLN A 37 8.26 3.92 -9.78
N GLY A 38 8.79 3.55 -8.62
CA GLY A 38 9.94 4.22 -8.00
C GLY A 38 9.58 5.56 -7.36
N GLY A 39 10.61 6.21 -6.84
CA GLY A 39 10.55 7.63 -6.55
C GLY A 39 10.43 8.40 -7.86
N ILE A 40 9.54 9.36 -7.93
CA ILE A 40 9.32 10.22 -9.09
C ILE A 40 9.53 11.67 -8.68
N ILE A 41 10.15 12.42 -9.58
CA ILE A 41 10.11 13.87 -9.60
C ILE A 41 9.27 14.23 -10.80
N ASP A 42 8.27 15.08 -10.60
CA ASP A 42 7.44 15.59 -11.67
C ASP A 42 7.04 17.04 -11.35
N PHE A 43 6.29 17.64 -12.27
CA PHE A 43 5.91 19.03 -12.18
C PHE A 43 4.43 19.24 -12.47
N THR A 44 3.85 20.25 -11.82
CA THR A 44 2.47 20.66 -12.04
C THR A 44 2.36 22.17 -12.19
N LEU A 45 1.43 22.58 -13.05
CA LEU A 45 0.97 23.96 -13.17
C LEU A 45 -0.19 24.26 -12.20
N GLU A 46 -0.75 23.21 -11.60
CA GLU A 46 -1.83 23.36 -10.63
C GLU A 46 -1.30 23.96 -9.33
N THR A 47 -2.17 24.71 -8.65
CA THR A 47 -1.83 25.31 -7.36
C THR A 47 -1.66 24.26 -6.26
N LYS A 48 -2.36 23.12 -6.42
CA LYS A 48 -2.37 22.00 -5.48
C LYS A 48 -1.52 20.84 -6.01
N LEU A 49 -0.90 20.14 -5.07
CA LEU A 49 -0.23 18.88 -5.35
C LEU A 49 -1.27 17.78 -5.60
N PRO A 50 -0.89 16.69 -6.28
CA PRO A 50 -1.76 15.54 -6.43
C PRO A 50 -2.22 15.00 -5.07
N GLU A 51 -3.47 14.56 -5.02
CA GLU A 51 -4.04 13.97 -3.81
C GLU A 51 -3.32 12.65 -3.47
N PRO A 52 -3.10 12.36 -2.17
CA PRO A 52 -2.50 11.09 -1.77
C PRO A 52 -3.32 9.87 -2.23
N GLY A 53 -2.63 8.86 -2.73
CA GLY A 53 -3.21 7.58 -3.15
C GLY A 53 -2.88 6.45 -2.21
N PHE A 54 -3.63 5.35 -2.28
CA PHE A 54 -3.34 4.12 -1.55
C PHE A 54 -2.98 2.97 -2.48
N ILE A 55 -2.00 2.18 -2.07
CA ILE A 55 -1.61 0.94 -2.73
C ILE A 55 -1.46 -0.15 -1.66
N CYS A 56 -1.93 -1.35 -1.97
CA CYS A 56 -1.75 -2.52 -1.12
C CYS A 56 -1.03 -3.60 -1.92
N PHE A 57 -0.22 -4.40 -1.24
CA PHE A 57 0.54 -5.49 -1.85
C PHE A 57 0.68 -6.67 -0.92
N SER A 58 1.07 -7.82 -1.47
CA SER A 58 1.50 -8.99 -0.71
C SER A 58 2.87 -9.47 -1.16
N LEU A 59 3.69 -9.87 -0.20
CA LEU A 59 4.99 -10.50 -0.40
C LEU A 59 4.98 -11.88 0.22
N THR A 60 5.58 -12.84 -0.46
CA THR A 60 5.90 -14.13 0.14
C THR A 60 7.37 -14.09 0.56
N THR A 61 7.64 -14.28 1.84
CA THR A 61 9.02 -14.35 2.35
C THR A 61 9.65 -15.70 1.98
N GLY A 62 10.98 -15.80 2.13
CA GLY A 62 11.71 -17.06 1.87
C GLY A 62 11.22 -18.25 2.69
N ASN A 63 10.48 -18.02 3.78
CA ASN A 63 9.89 -19.05 4.63
C ASN A 63 8.46 -19.43 4.22
N GLY A 64 7.96 -18.94 3.07
CA GLY A 64 6.60 -19.19 2.59
C GLY A 64 5.51 -18.38 3.31
N CYS A 65 5.86 -17.52 4.26
CA CYS A 65 4.91 -16.67 4.96
C CYS A 65 4.50 -15.47 4.11
N LYS A 66 3.20 -15.16 4.06
CA LYS A 66 2.69 -13.93 3.44
C LYS A 66 2.86 -12.73 4.38
N VAL A 67 3.32 -11.62 3.81
CA VAL A 67 3.40 -10.29 4.43
C VAL A 67 2.61 -9.33 3.56
N TYR A 68 1.66 -8.63 4.16
CA TYR A 68 0.81 -7.65 3.49
C TYR A 68 1.32 -6.25 3.77
N GLY A 69 1.40 -5.42 2.73
CA GLY A 69 1.75 -4.01 2.83
C GLY A 69 0.55 -3.13 2.53
N THR A 70 0.36 -2.09 3.33
CA THR A 70 -0.56 -0.98 3.05
C THR A 70 0.23 0.30 2.95
N CYS A 71 0.15 0.97 1.81
CA CYS A 71 0.91 2.16 1.50
C CYS A 71 0.00 3.34 1.23
N MET A 72 0.35 4.49 1.81
CA MET A 72 -0.17 5.79 1.42
C MET A 72 0.94 6.54 0.68
N ILE A 73 0.75 6.78 -0.61
CA ILE A 73 1.65 7.55 -1.44
C ILE A 73 1.17 8.99 -1.43
N TYR A 74 2.00 9.90 -0.94
CA TYR A 74 1.73 11.33 -0.89
C TYR A 74 2.84 12.10 -1.60
N TYR A 75 2.56 13.37 -1.92
CA TYR A 75 3.46 14.22 -2.67
C TYR A 75 3.80 15.45 -1.85
N TYR A 76 5.04 15.92 -1.97
CA TYR A 76 5.49 17.16 -1.35
C TYR A 76 6.24 18.03 -2.35
N GLU A 77 6.13 19.34 -2.16
CA GLU A 77 6.80 20.31 -3.00
C GLU A 77 8.30 20.31 -2.68
N ILE A 78 9.12 20.26 -3.72
CA ILE A 78 10.55 20.45 -3.61
C ILE A 78 10.77 21.94 -3.35
N MET A 79 11.38 22.28 -2.21
CA MET A 79 11.70 23.66 -1.85
C MET A 79 13.18 24.01 -2.04
N ASP A 80 14.03 22.99 -2.18
CA ASP A 80 15.47 23.14 -2.38
C ASP A 80 15.77 23.79 -3.73
N LEU A 81 16.39 24.97 -3.70
CA LEU A 81 16.75 25.75 -4.88
C LEU A 81 17.89 25.09 -5.68
N GLN A 82 18.85 24.45 -5.02
CA GLN A 82 19.96 23.78 -5.69
C GLN A 82 19.45 22.57 -6.46
N LEU A 83 18.63 21.74 -5.81
CA LEU A 83 17.99 20.59 -6.45
C LEU A 83 17.10 21.05 -7.63
N LYS A 84 16.33 22.14 -7.46
CA LYS A 84 15.53 22.72 -8.55
C LYS A 84 16.40 23.11 -9.75
N THR A 85 17.55 23.76 -9.51
CA THR A 85 18.45 24.14 -10.59
C THR A 85 19.07 22.95 -11.29
N GLU A 86 19.46 21.89 -10.56
CA GLU A 86 19.99 20.65 -11.14
C GLU A 86 18.94 19.90 -11.98
N ILE A 87 17.69 19.87 -11.51
CA ILE A 87 16.57 19.30 -12.26
C ILE A 87 16.31 20.14 -13.52
N MET A 88 16.33 21.47 -13.43
CA MET A 88 16.13 22.33 -14.59
C MET A 88 17.25 22.24 -15.63
N THR A 89 18.51 22.08 -15.21
CA THR A 89 19.65 21.98 -16.14
C THR A 89 19.74 20.63 -16.85
N SER A 90 19.19 19.58 -16.25
CA SER A 90 19.08 18.25 -16.88
C SER A 90 17.88 18.10 -17.81
N MET A 91 16.96 19.07 -17.84
CA MET A 91 15.83 19.10 -18.75
C MET A 91 16.12 19.82 -20.07
N ASP A 92 15.51 19.34 -21.16
CA ASP A 92 15.42 20.10 -22.40
C ASP A 92 14.76 21.46 -22.15
N LYS A 93 15.42 22.53 -22.62
CA LYS A 93 15.05 23.93 -22.39
C LYS A 93 13.61 24.28 -22.80
N ASP A 94 13.01 23.49 -23.69
CA ASP A 94 11.65 23.69 -24.21
C ASP A 94 10.54 23.37 -23.18
N ASN A 95 10.85 22.70 -22.06
CA ASN A 95 9.87 22.36 -21.01
C ASN A 95 9.90 23.27 -19.77
N ILE A 96 10.77 24.28 -19.73
CA ILE A 96 10.89 25.18 -18.58
C ILE A 96 9.78 26.24 -18.67
N GLN A 97 8.62 25.94 -18.08
CA GLN A 97 7.56 26.94 -17.94
C GLN A 97 7.78 27.81 -16.70
N PRO A 98 7.61 29.14 -16.78
CA PRO A 98 7.61 29.99 -15.61
C PRO A 98 6.44 29.61 -14.69
N ASN A 99 6.68 29.62 -13.37
CA ASN A 99 5.67 29.37 -12.33
C ASN A 99 5.25 27.89 -12.10
N VAL A 100 6.12 26.94 -12.44
CA VAL A 100 5.90 25.51 -12.21
C VAL A 100 6.31 25.07 -10.80
N LYS A 101 5.50 24.20 -10.18
CA LYS A 101 5.85 23.53 -8.93
C LYS A 101 6.42 22.15 -9.21
N TYR A 102 7.61 21.89 -8.70
CA TYR A 102 8.23 20.57 -8.72
C TYR A 102 7.88 19.82 -7.44
N PHE A 103 7.54 18.54 -7.58
CA PHE A 103 7.17 17.70 -6.46
C PHE A 103 7.77 16.32 -6.60
N CYS A 104 7.86 15.63 -5.48
CA CYS A 104 8.23 14.22 -5.45
C CYS A 104 7.30 13.42 -4.55
N ASN A 105 7.27 12.11 -4.78
CA ASN A 105 6.45 11.19 -4.02
C ASN A 105 7.22 10.56 -2.84
N GLN A 106 6.49 10.26 -1.79
CA GLN A 106 6.92 9.45 -0.66
C GLN A 106 5.80 8.48 -0.28
N SER A 107 6.15 7.41 0.44
CA SER A 107 5.19 6.41 0.89
C SER A 107 5.31 6.20 2.39
N LEU A 108 4.18 6.27 3.11
CA LEU A 108 4.03 5.68 4.44
C LEU A 108 3.53 4.24 4.28
N CYS A 109 4.23 3.26 4.84
CA CYS A 109 3.88 1.85 4.72
C CYS A 109 3.68 1.18 6.07
N ILE A 110 2.62 0.38 6.20
CA ILE A 110 2.43 -0.59 7.28
C ILE A 110 2.56 -1.99 6.72
N LEU A 111 3.43 -2.79 7.35
CA LEU A 111 3.55 -4.22 7.09
C LEU A 111 2.80 -5.01 8.16
N SER A 112 2.04 -6.03 7.73
CA SER A 112 1.27 -6.90 8.63
C SER A 112 1.17 -8.32 8.09
N ARG A 113 0.91 -9.28 8.98
CA ARG A 113 0.54 -10.65 8.59
C ARG A 113 -0.95 -10.80 8.30
N PHE A 114 -1.74 -9.79 8.65
CA PHE A 114 -3.17 -9.77 8.45
C PHE A 114 -3.52 -8.77 7.36
N PRO A 115 -4.29 -9.17 6.33
CA PRO A 115 -4.73 -8.26 5.28
C PRO A 115 -5.88 -7.40 5.85
N MET A 116 -5.55 -6.31 6.55
CA MET A 116 -6.51 -5.36 7.14
C MET A 116 -6.38 -4.01 6.45
N PHE A 117 -6.42 -4.02 5.11
CA PHE A 117 -6.05 -2.88 4.27
C PHE A 117 -6.86 -1.64 4.62
N ARG A 118 -8.19 -1.74 4.69
CA ARG A 118 -9.07 -0.61 4.98
C ARG A 118 -8.75 0.06 6.31
N SER A 119 -8.50 -0.74 7.35
CA SER A 119 -8.17 -0.24 8.69
C SER A 119 -6.80 0.44 8.72
N TYR A 120 -5.80 -0.13 8.04
CA TYR A 120 -4.48 0.47 7.90
C TYR A 120 -4.49 1.73 7.02
N GLN A 121 -5.27 1.76 5.95
CA GLN A 121 -5.47 2.96 5.12
C GLN A 121 -6.08 4.09 5.94
N LEU A 122 -7.11 3.80 6.74
CA LEU A 122 -7.71 4.78 7.63
C LEU A 122 -6.72 5.32 8.66
N TYR A 123 -5.92 4.45 9.27
CA TYR A 123 -4.87 4.87 10.20
C TYR A 123 -3.81 5.75 9.53
N LEU A 124 -3.28 5.33 8.38
CA LEU A 124 -2.27 6.09 7.63
C LEU A 124 -2.81 7.45 7.19
N LYS A 125 -4.06 7.52 6.73
CA LYS A 125 -4.73 8.78 6.40
C LYS A 125 -4.76 9.71 7.61
N LYS A 126 -5.20 9.21 8.76
CA LYS A 126 -5.29 10.02 9.99
C LYS A 126 -3.91 10.45 10.50
N LEU A 127 -2.90 9.60 10.37
CA LEU A 127 -1.52 9.95 10.70
C LEU A 127 -0.97 11.05 9.78
N TYR A 128 -1.25 10.95 8.48
CA TYR A 128 -0.88 11.97 7.50
C TYR A 128 -1.63 13.30 7.74
N ASP A 129 -2.94 13.26 8.02
CA ASP A 129 -3.73 14.44 8.35
C ASP A 129 -3.15 15.18 9.58
N LEU A 130 -2.70 14.44 10.60
CA LEU A 130 -2.01 15.01 11.77
C LEU A 130 -0.66 15.64 11.40
N PHE A 131 0.10 15.00 10.52
CA PHE A 131 1.39 15.50 10.06
C PHE A 131 1.24 16.83 9.32
N ILE A 132 0.29 16.91 8.38
CA ILE A 132 0.03 18.13 7.59
C ILE A 132 -0.55 19.24 8.46
N SER A 133 -1.52 18.93 9.33
CA SER A 133 -2.14 19.94 10.22
C SER A 133 -1.22 20.39 11.36
N LYS A 134 -0.16 19.64 11.66
CA LYS A 134 0.73 19.82 12.83
C LYS A 134 -0.01 19.78 14.17
N GLN A 135 -1.18 19.13 14.24
CA GLN A 135 -2.03 19.07 15.43
C GLN A 135 -1.82 17.80 16.27
N HIS A 136 -0.58 17.50 16.67
CA HIS A 136 -0.25 16.26 17.39
C HIS A 136 -0.50 16.32 18.91
N CYS A 137 -1.23 17.33 19.41
CA CYS A 137 -1.59 17.50 20.83
C CYS A 137 -0.42 17.35 21.83
N GLY A 138 0.79 17.73 21.43
CA GLY A 138 2.01 17.61 22.27
C GLY A 138 2.68 16.23 22.28
N TYR A 139 2.18 15.24 21.52
CA TYR A 139 2.82 13.94 21.36
C TYR A 139 3.79 13.91 20.17
N SER A 140 4.94 13.24 20.32
CA SER A 140 5.81 12.97 19.17
C SER A 140 5.18 11.94 18.22
N TYR A 141 5.51 12.01 16.92
CA TYR A 141 5.05 11.02 15.94
C TYR A 141 5.46 9.59 16.32
N GLU A 142 6.66 9.42 16.87
CA GLU A 142 7.13 8.13 17.38
C GLU A 142 6.24 7.60 18.52
N LYS A 143 5.79 8.46 19.44
CA LYS A 143 4.88 8.07 20.52
C LYS A 143 3.51 7.64 19.99
N ILE A 144 3.02 8.31 18.94
CA ILE A 144 1.76 7.95 18.28
C ILE A 144 1.89 6.58 17.59
N VAL A 145 2.96 6.37 16.82
CA VAL A 145 3.23 5.12 16.08
C VAL A 145 3.49 3.95 17.03
N SER A 146 4.30 4.14 18.08
CA SER A 146 4.57 3.12 19.10
C SER A 146 3.31 2.73 19.87
N HIS A 147 2.46 3.71 20.20
CA HIS A 147 1.17 3.43 20.82
C HIS A 147 0.27 2.61 19.91
N PHE A 148 0.19 2.93 18.60
CA PHE A 148 -0.57 2.12 17.64
C PHE A 148 -0.09 0.67 17.60
N ILE A 149 1.22 0.45 17.45
CA ILE A 149 1.81 -0.89 17.34
C ILE A 149 1.64 -1.70 18.61
N SER A 150 1.79 -1.07 19.79
CA SER A 150 1.56 -1.75 21.07
C SER A 150 0.08 -2.00 21.38
N SER A 151 -0.82 -1.15 20.88
CA SER A 151 -2.26 -1.24 21.14
C SER A 151 -2.99 -2.24 20.27
N ILE A 152 -2.41 -2.67 19.15
CA ILE A 152 -2.97 -3.68 18.25
C ILE A 152 -2.23 -5.00 18.49
N PRO A 153 -2.70 -5.83 19.45
CA PRO A 153 -2.12 -7.14 19.66
C PRO A 153 -2.35 -8.07 18.46
N CYS A 154 -1.60 -9.17 18.43
CA CYS A 154 -1.85 -10.23 17.46
C CYS A 154 -3.28 -10.76 17.62
N MET A 155 -4.08 -10.65 16.56
CA MET A 155 -5.42 -11.20 16.53
C MET A 155 -5.35 -12.74 16.52
N HIS A 156 -6.32 -13.35 17.19
CA HIS A 156 -6.52 -14.79 17.28
C HIS A 156 -8.04 -15.05 17.31
N ILE A 157 -8.46 -16.30 17.14
CA ILE A 157 -9.88 -16.64 16.94
C ILE A 157 -10.80 -16.15 18.07
N ASN A 158 -10.31 -16.12 19.32
CA ASN A 158 -11.06 -15.62 20.48
C ASN A 158 -11.03 -14.09 20.64
N ARG A 159 -10.25 -13.40 19.81
CA ARG A 159 -10.12 -11.94 19.77
C ARG A 159 -10.12 -11.49 18.31
N SER A 160 -11.22 -11.80 17.64
CA SER A 160 -11.47 -11.47 16.25
C SER A 160 -11.69 -9.98 16.02
N TYR A 161 -12.12 -9.23 17.04
CA TYR A 161 -12.42 -7.80 16.89
C TYR A 161 -11.59 -6.94 17.84
N ILE A 162 -10.97 -5.89 17.31
CA ILE A 162 -10.21 -4.88 18.05
C ILE A 162 -10.67 -3.49 17.61
N ARG A 163 -11.05 -2.65 18.57
CA ARG A 163 -11.32 -1.22 18.33
C ARG A 163 -10.15 -0.40 18.86
N TYR A 164 -9.43 0.23 17.94
CA TYR A 164 -8.37 1.18 18.26
C TYR A 164 -8.91 2.61 18.14
N LYS A 165 -8.66 3.44 19.15
CA LYS A 165 -9.10 4.83 19.17
C LYS A 165 -7.94 5.76 18.82
N PHE A 166 -7.94 6.29 17.61
CA PHE A 166 -7.00 7.31 17.16
C PHE A 166 -7.57 8.69 17.44
N PHE A 167 -7.19 9.29 18.58
CA PHE A 167 -7.79 10.54 19.08
C PHE A 167 -9.32 10.46 19.15
N GLN A 168 -10.03 11.10 18.23
CA GLN A 168 -11.51 11.11 18.15
C GLN A 168 -12.08 10.08 17.15
N THR A 169 -11.23 9.41 16.38
CA THR A 169 -11.67 8.42 15.36
C THR A 169 -11.50 7.00 15.89
N ASN A 170 -12.53 6.16 15.73
CA ASN A 170 -12.42 4.74 15.99
C ASN A 170 -12.03 4.00 14.71
N ILE A 171 -11.04 3.12 14.81
CA ILE A 171 -10.57 2.24 13.75
C ILE A 171 -10.83 0.80 14.22
N SER A 172 -11.66 0.06 13.49
CA SER A 172 -11.95 -1.34 13.77
C SER A 172 -11.01 -2.25 12.98
N PHE A 173 -10.52 -3.28 13.63
CA PHE A 173 -9.80 -4.39 13.03
C PHE A 173 -10.62 -5.64 13.33
N GLU A 174 -10.95 -6.38 12.27
CA GLU A 174 -11.83 -7.54 12.36
C GLU A 174 -11.20 -8.70 11.61
N LEU A 175 -11.07 -9.82 12.30
CA LEU A 175 -10.60 -11.09 11.79
C LEU A 175 -11.80 -12.04 11.71
N ASN A 176 -12.35 -12.21 10.51
CA ASN A 176 -13.44 -13.12 10.26
C ASN A 176 -13.00 -14.57 10.54
N SER A 177 -13.93 -15.39 11.04
CA SER A 177 -13.65 -16.80 11.35
C SER A 177 -13.20 -17.54 10.09
N ILE A 178 -12.30 -18.51 10.26
CA ILE A 178 -11.82 -19.38 9.16
C ILE A 178 -13.00 -20.12 8.50
N ASP A 179 -14.07 -20.37 9.27
CA ASP A 179 -15.27 -21.09 8.84
C ASP A 179 -16.25 -20.21 8.05
N GLN A 180 -16.03 -18.90 7.99
CA GLN A 180 -16.86 -18.02 7.16
C GLN A 180 -16.37 -18.06 5.72
N ILE A 181 -17.27 -18.50 4.84
CA ILE A 181 -17.05 -18.65 3.38
C ILE A 181 -16.83 -17.28 2.71
N TYR A 182 -17.34 -16.20 3.31
CA TYR A 182 -17.40 -14.87 2.69
C TYR A 182 -16.50 -13.84 3.40
N ASP A 183 -15.84 -13.03 2.58
CA ASP A 183 -15.04 -11.85 2.95
C ASP A 183 -13.96 -12.13 4.01
N LYS A 184 -12.88 -12.85 3.66
CA LYS A 184 -11.72 -13.04 4.56
C LYS A 184 -10.97 -11.73 4.80
N ASN A 185 -11.52 -10.86 5.64
CA ASN A 185 -11.04 -9.53 6.05
C ASN A 185 -10.91 -8.49 4.93
N GLU A 186 -10.41 -8.89 3.75
CA GLU A 186 -10.28 -8.12 2.51
C GLU A 186 -10.55 -9.05 1.31
N GLY A 187 -10.74 -8.46 0.13
CA GLY A 187 -11.08 -9.23 -1.08
C GLY A 187 -12.52 -9.74 -1.04
N SER A 188 -13.46 -8.80 -0.87
CA SER A 188 -14.88 -9.13 -0.91
C SER A 188 -15.28 -9.66 -2.28
N LEU A 189 -16.05 -10.74 -2.30
CA LEU A 189 -16.56 -11.29 -3.55
C LEU A 189 -17.52 -10.31 -4.24
N ILE A 190 -18.21 -9.45 -3.48
CA ILE A 190 -19.06 -8.38 -4.02
C ILE A 190 -18.27 -7.50 -4.99
N PHE A 191 -17.01 -7.19 -4.63
CA PHE A 191 -16.12 -6.39 -5.46
C PHE A 191 -15.80 -7.05 -6.80
N LEU A 192 -15.71 -8.38 -6.87
CA LEU A 192 -15.52 -9.06 -8.16
C LEU A 192 -16.69 -8.83 -9.10
N PHE A 193 -17.92 -8.99 -8.60
CA PHE A 193 -19.13 -8.80 -9.40
C PHE A 193 -19.39 -7.33 -9.75
N GLU A 194 -18.84 -6.39 -8.98
CA GLU A 194 -18.89 -4.96 -9.29
C GLU A 194 -17.96 -4.57 -10.45
N PHE A 195 -16.77 -5.17 -10.53
CA PHE A 195 -15.74 -4.78 -11.50
C PHE A 195 -15.58 -5.74 -12.70
N LEU A 196 -16.07 -6.97 -12.63
CA LEU A 196 -15.90 -7.99 -13.67
C LEU A 196 -17.25 -8.61 -14.10
N PRO A 197 -17.48 -8.80 -15.41
CA PRO A 197 -18.61 -9.58 -15.89
C PRO A 197 -18.57 -11.02 -15.38
N ILE A 198 -19.75 -11.60 -15.11
CA ILE A 198 -19.88 -12.99 -14.62
C ILE A 198 -19.14 -13.99 -15.51
N LYS A 199 -19.21 -13.82 -16.83
CA LYS A 199 -18.51 -14.70 -17.78
C LYS A 199 -16.99 -14.73 -17.52
N SER A 200 -16.38 -13.56 -17.32
CA SER A 200 -14.97 -13.43 -17.01
C SER A 200 -14.63 -14.04 -15.65
N ILE A 201 -15.49 -13.87 -14.64
CA ILE A 201 -15.29 -14.50 -13.33
C ILE A 201 -15.26 -16.03 -13.44
N VAL A 202 -16.17 -16.62 -14.22
CA VAL A 202 -16.22 -18.07 -14.45
C VAL A 202 -14.97 -18.56 -15.19
N GLU A 203 -14.53 -17.85 -16.23
CA GLU A 203 -13.29 -18.18 -16.96
C GLU A 203 -12.05 -18.12 -16.05
N ILE A 204 -11.95 -17.07 -15.23
CA ILE A 204 -10.85 -16.92 -14.26
C ILE A 204 -10.92 -18.01 -13.19
N PHE A 205 -12.12 -18.34 -12.69
CA PHE A 205 -12.31 -19.42 -11.73
C PHE A 205 -11.79 -20.76 -12.26
N PHE A 206 -12.15 -21.13 -13.49
CA PHE A 206 -11.58 -22.32 -14.13
C PHE A 206 -10.07 -22.20 -14.27
N ALA A 207 -9.56 -21.07 -14.76
CA ALA A 207 -8.13 -20.83 -14.90
C ALA A 207 -7.36 -21.00 -13.58
N LEU A 208 -7.95 -20.58 -12.45
CA LEU A 208 -7.40 -20.79 -11.11
C LEU A 208 -7.37 -22.27 -10.74
N LEU A 209 -8.46 -23.01 -10.96
CA LEU A 209 -8.53 -24.44 -10.63
C LEU A 209 -7.54 -25.31 -11.42
N ILE A 210 -7.18 -24.89 -12.64
CA ILE A 210 -6.17 -25.57 -13.47
C ILE A 210 -4.80 -24.88 -13.44
N GLU A 211 -4.55 -24.02 -12.43
CA GLU A 211 -3.26 -23.37 -12.17
C GLU A 211 -2.66 -22.63 -13.39
N ARG A 212 -3.50 -21.99 -14.19
CA ARG A 212 -3.05 -21.20 -15.35
C ARG A 212 -2.42 -19.89 -14.91
N LYS A 213 -1.55 -19.35 -15.76
CA LYS A 213 -1.00 -18.00 -15.61
C LYS A 213 -2.13 -16.98 -15.81
N ILE A 214 -2.41 -16.21 -14.77
CA ILE A 214 -3.43 -15.16 -14.78
C ILE A 214 -2.74 -13.82 -14.56
N MET A 215 -3.03 -12.85 -15.42
CA MET A 215 -2.57 -11.47 -15.28
C MET A 215 -3.78 -10.57 -15.11
N ILE A 216 -3.77 -9.76 -14.06
CA ILE A 216 -4.83 -8.78 -13.78
C ILE A 216 -4.24 -7.40 -14.09
N HIS A 217 -4.97 -6.62 -14.87
CA HIS A 217 -4.64 -5.23 -15.13
C HIS A 217 -5.80 -4.34 -14.68
N ALA A 218 -5.48 -3.22 -14.06
CA ALA A 218 -6.46 -2.20 -13.71
C ALA A 218 -5.82 -0.82 -13.89
N TYR A 219 -6.64 0.16 -14.25
CA TYR A 219 -6.18 1.54 -14.33
C TYR A 219 -5.81 2.09 -12.94
N HIS A 220 -6.55 1.69 -11.91
CA HIS A 220 -6.28 2.05 -10.52
C HIS A 220 -5.62 0.87 -9.79
N PRO A 221 -4.33 0.96 -9.38
CA PRO A 221 -3.62 -0.12 -8.70
C PRO A 221 -4.26 -0.54 -7.37
N SER A 222 -5.00 0.36 -6.72
CA SER A 222 -5.74 0.09 -5.47
C SER A 222 -6.79 -1.03 -5.62
N LEU A 223 -7.32 -1.23 -6.83
CA LEU A 223 -8.30 -2.29 -7.12
C LEU A 223 -7.64 -3.67 -7.20
N ILE A 224 -6.40 -3.73 -7.67
CA ILE A 224 -5.74 -4.98 -8.05
C ILE A 224 -5.61 -5.91 -6.85
N MET A 225 -5.19 -5.39 -5.69
CA MET A 225 -5.04 -6.20 -4.48
C MET A 225 -6.38 -6.79 -4.02
N ASN A 226 -7.44 -5.98 -3.98
CA ASN A 226 -8.77 -6.43 -3.54
C ASN A 226 -9.37 -7.45 -4.51
N ILE A 227 -9.27 -7.22 -5.82
CA ILE A 227 -9.72 -8.17 -6.83
C ILE A 227 -8.90 -9.47 -6.74
N SER A 228 -7.59 -9.37 -6.55
CA SER A 228 -6.73 -10.55 -6.44
C SER A 228 -7.08 -11.40 -5.22
N GLU A 229 -7.24 -10.79 -4.04
CA GLU A 229 -7.64 -11.52 -2.83
C GLU A 229 -9.03 -12.14 -2.98
N ALA A 230 -9.98 -11.44 -3.62
CA ALA A 230 -11.31 -11.97 -3.88
C ALA A 230 -11.26 -13.20 -4.83
N LEU A 231 -10.40 -13.15 -5.85
CA LEU A 231 -10.14 -14.30 -6.73
C LEU A 231 -9.45 -15.47 -6.01
N ILE A 232 -8.65 -15.21 -4.98
CA ILE A 232 -8.15 -16.30 -4.14
C ILE A 232 -9.26 -16.85 -3.22
N ASN A 233 -10.17 -15.99 -2.77
CA ASN A 233 -11.27 -16.41 -1.90
C ASN A 233 -12.31 -17.29 -2.62
N ILE A 234 -12.57 -17.07 -3.91
CA ILE A 234 -13.58 -17.85 -4.66
C ILE A 234 -13.22 -19.34 -4.82
N ILE A 235 -11.93 -19.71 -4.72
CA ILE A 235 -11.48 -21.11 -4.80
C ILE A 235 -11.49 -21.84 -3.45
N PHE A 236 -12.01 -21.22 -2.39
CA PHE A 236 -12.21 -21.91 -1.11
C PHE A 236 -12.94 -23.27 -1.30
N PRO A 237 -12.53 -24.34 -0.60
CA PRO A 237 -11.52 -24.42 0.46
C PRO A 237 -10.07 -24.59 -0.03
N PHE A 238 -9.83 -24.57 -1.35
CA PHE A 238 -8.48 -24.61 -1.89
C PHE A 238 -7.72 -23.31 -1.59
N SER A 239 -6.40 -23.40 -1.65
CA SER A 239 -5.49 -22.28 -1.50
C SER A 239 -4.59 -22.23 -2.71
N TRP A 240 -4.37 -21.03 -3.26
CA TRP A 240 -3.45 -20.84 -4.38
C TRP A 240 -2.01 -21.18 -3.98
N GLN A 241 -1.39 -22.11 -4.70
CA GLN A 241 -0.03 -22.61 -4.41
C GLN A 241 1.04 -22.02 -5.33
N CYS A 242 0.66 -21.42 -6.46
CA CYS A 242 1.61 -20.86 -7.41
C CYS A 242 2.09 -19.46 -6.96
N PRO A 243 3.11 -18.88 -7.62
CA PRO A 243 3.54 -17.51 -7.33
C PRO A 243 2.37 -16.52 -7.36
N TYR A 244 2.30 -15.67 -6.34
CA TYR A 244 1.22 -14.70 -6.13
C TYR A 244 1.82 -13.31 -5.92
N ILE A 245 1.75 -12.48 -6.96
CA ILE A 245 2.26 -11.10 -6.97
C ILE A 245 1.16 -10.21 -7.58
N PRO A 246 0.14 -9.82 -6.80
CA PRO A 246 -0.96 -8.98 -7.28
C PRO A 246 -0.47 -7.68 -7.90
N LEU A 247 0.51 -7.05 -7.25
CA LEU A 247 1.07 -5.79 -7.67
C LEU A 247 2.54 -5.99 -8.01
N CYS A 248 2.84 -6.05 -9.31
CA CYS A 248 4.21 -6.20 -9.81
C CYS A 248 4.86 -4.81 -9.98
N PRO A 249 5.90 -4.48 -9.20
CA PRO A 249 6.61 -3.22 -9.36
C PRO A 249 7.49 -3.23 -10.61
N LEU A 250 7.73 -2.04 -11.20
CA LEU A 250 8.50 -1.92 -12.44
C LEU A 250 9.92 -2.48 -12.33
N GLN A 251 10.51 -2.44 -11.13
CA GLN A 251 11.88 -2.92 -10.89
C GLN A 251 12.01 -4.45 -10.96
N LEU A 252 10.89 -5.19 -10.99
CA LEU A 252 10.85 -6.65 -11.12
C LEU A 252 10.40 -7.11 -12.52
N CYS A 253 10.08 -6.18 -13.42
CA CYS A 253 9.70 -6.43 -14.80
C CYS A 253 10.90 -6.22 -15.74
#